data_AF-A0A7C7VRI8-F1
#
_entry.id   AF-A0A7C7VRI8-F1
#
_cell.length_a   1.000
_cell.length_b   1.000
_cell.length_c   1.000
_cell.angle_alpha   90.00
_cell.angle_beta   90.00
_cell.angle_gamma   90.00
#
_symmetry.space_group_name_H-M   'P 1'
#
loop_
_entity.id
_entity.type
_entity.pdbx_description
1 polymer ?
#
loop_
_entity_poly.entity_id
_entity_poly.type
_entity_poly.pdbx_seq_one_letter_code
_entity_poly.pdbx_strand_id
1 'polypeptide(L)'
;MKRARAHWLFVYVSCKRDQRIFLRPRPIKEIPKELLDQLYYIGLPEEFTCRGLLISHLSLMLGDWQAALASALMFGIFHLPRHGWIKAIECTLSGLLYAFLMVISRSVWPSVILHVALNVFVRIERRPIAPQSTN
;
A
#
# COMPACT_ATOMS: atom_id res chain seq x y z
N MET A 1 29.58 25.18 -10.01
CA MET A 1 28.63 24.07 -9.73
C MET A 1 27.30 24.63 -9.25
N LYS A 2 26.26 24.61 -10.08
CA LYS A 2 24.90 25.09 -9.72
C LYS A 2 24.17 24.01 -8.92
N ARG A 3 23.93 24.23 -7.62
CA ARG A 3 23.02 23.39 -6.81
C ARG A 3 21.59 23.64 -7.26
N ALA A 4 21.03 22.72 -8.04
CA ALA A 4 19.59 22.71 -8.31
C ALA A 4 18.84 22.44 -7.01
N ARG A 5 18.07 23.43 -6.53
CA ARG A 5 17.14 23.27 -5.41
C ARG A 5 15.93 22.49 -5.91
N ALA A 6 15.86 21.20 -5.61
CA ALA A 6 14.64 20.43 -5.76
C ALA A 6 13.67 20.88 -4.66
N HIS A 7 12.50 21.43 -5.06
CA HIS A 7 11.43 21.79 -4.15
C HIS A 7 10.75 20.52 -3.64
N TRP A 8 11.08 20.10 -2.43
CA TRP A 8 10.46 18.97 -1.75
C TRP A 8 9.21 19.47 -1.01
N LEU A 9 8.03 18.97 -1.36
CA LEU A 9 6.84 19.15 -0.53
C LEU A 9 6.94 18.22 0.67
N PHE A 10 7.16 18.79 1.86
CA PHE A 10 7.25 18.06 3.12
C PHE A 10 5.88 18.06 3.80
N VAL A 11 5.20 16.91 3.84
CA VAL A 11 4.03 16.70 4.71
C VAL A 11 4.50 16.03 5.98
N TYR A 12 4.34 16.71 7.12
CA TYR A 12 4.81 16.28 8.43
C TYR A 12 3.70 15.56 9.20
N VAL A 13 3.92 14.31 9.58
CA VAL A 13 3.13 13.62 10.61
C VAL A 13 4.10 12.89 11.54
N SER A 14 4.24 13.36 12.79
CA SER A 14 5.15 12.77 13.78
C SER A 14 4.34 12.05 14.86
N CYS A 15 4.41 10.72 14.89
CA CYS A 15 3.76 9.88 15.92
C CYS A 15 4.77 9.11 16.80
N LYS A 16 6.07 9.09 16.42
CA LYS A 16 7.17 8.60 17.27
C LYS A 16 8.28 9.64 17.30
N ARG A 17 8.72 10.04 18.51
CA ARG A 17 9.67 11.13 18.81
C ARG A 17 11.04 11.02 18.10
N ASP A 18 11.35 9.90 17.45
CA ASP A 18 12.69 9.58 16.93
C ASP A 18 12.73 9.13 15.45
N GLN A 19 11.65 9.33 14.69
CA GLN A 19 11.58 8.93 13.28
C GLN A 19 11.08 10.08 12.41
N ARG A 20 11.72 10.30 11.25
CA ARG A 20 11.25 11.25 10.25
C ARG A 20 10.55 10.52 9.11
N ILE A 21 9.32 10.93 8.81
CA ILE A 21 8.55 10.48 7.66
C ILE A 21 8.88 11.39 6.47
N PHE A 22 9.39 10.81 5.39
CA PHE A 22 9.65 11.52 4.14
C PHE A 22 8.81 10.93 3.01
N LEU A 23 8.10 11.80 2.28
CA LEU A 23 7.49 11.47 1.00
C LEU A 23 8.55 11.73 -0.08
N ARG A 24 9.18 10.66 -0.57
CA ARG A 24 10.17 10.76 -1.64
C ARG A 24 9.52 10.37 -2.97
N PRO A 25 9.27 11.31 -3.90
CA PRO A 25 8.88 10.94 -5.27
C PRO A 25 9.96 10.04 -5.88
N ARG A 26 9.53 8.95 -6.53
CA ARG A 26 10.45 8.06 -7.24
C ARG A 26 10.98 8.75 -8.50
N PRO A 27 12.28 8.58 -8.83
CA PRO A 27 12.80 9.11 -10.08
C PRO A 27 12.15 8.36 -11.25
N ILE A 28 11.81 9.09 -12.32
CA ILE A 28 11.02 8.58 -13.46
C ILE A 28 11.63 7.30 -14.06
N LYS A 29 12.95 7.19 -14.08
CA LYS A 29 13.70 6.02 -14.56
C LYS A 29 13.41 4.71 -13.81
N GLU A 30 12.96 4.78 -12.56
CA GLU A 30 12.63 3.60 -11.74
C GLU A 30 11.17 3.15 -11.90
N ILE A 31 10.31 3.99 -12.51
CA ILE A 31 8.88 3.71 -12.66
C ILE A 31 8.61 2.45 -13.49
N PRO A 32 9.27 2.19 -14.64
CA PRO A 32 8.98 0.99 -15.42
C PRO A 32 9.27 -0.30 -14.65
N LYS A 33 10.40 -0.34 -13.93
CA LYS A 33 10.76 -1.49 -13.11
C LYS A 33 9.75 -1.69 -11.97
N GLU A 34 9.38 -0.61 -11.28
CA GLU A 34 8.39 -0.69 -10.20
C GLU A 34 7.04 -1.17 -10.74
N LEU A 35 6.61 -0.69 -11.90
CA LEU A 35 5.36 -1.13 -12.51
C LEU A 35 5.40 -2.63 -12.83
N LEU A 36 6.53 -3.14 -13.35
CA LEU A 36 6.71 -4.57 -13.57
C LEU A 36 6.67 -5.36 -12.25
N ASP A 37 7.35 -4.88 -11.20
CA ASP A 37 7.32 -5.52 -9.88
C ASP A 37 5.88 -5.57 -9.32
N GLN A 38 5.10 -4.50 -9.52
CA GLN A 38 3.71 -4.42 -9.10
C GLN A 38 2.80 -5.36 -9.89
N LEU A 39 3.00 -5.48 -11.21
CA LEU A 39 2.18 -6.35 -12.04
C LEU A 39 2.55 -7.83 -11.90
N TYR A 40 3.79 -8.15 -11.54
CA TYR A 40 4.24 -9.55 -11.51
C TYR A 40 4.33 -10.14 -10.10
N TYR A 41 4.66 -9.33 -9.08
CA TYR A 41 4.97 -9.85 -7.73
C TYR A 41 4.10 -9.26 -6.61
N ILE A 42 3.51 -8.06 -6.79
CA ILE A 42 2.88 -7.32 -5.69
C ILE A 42 1.40 -7.05 -6.00
N GLY A 43 1.08 -5.89 -6.57
CA GLY A 43 -0.29 -5.42 -6.75
C GLY A 43 -1.21 -6.40 -7.49
N LEU A 44 -0.84 -6.89 -8.67
CA LEU A 44 -1.73 -7.79 -9.42
C LEU A 44 -1.90 -9.16 -8.72
N PRO A 45 -0.85 -9.89 -8.32
CA PRO A 45 -1.00 -11.16 -7.61
C PRO A 45 -1.78 -11.04 -6.30
N GLU A 46 -1.52 -10.00 -5.51
CA GLU A 46 -2.21 -9.77 -4.23
C GLU A 46 -3.70 -9.49 -4.47
N GLU A 47 -4.04 -8.60 -5.39
CA GLU A 47 -5.44 -8.30 -5.69
C GLU A 47 -6.16 -9.46 -6.37
N PHE A 48 -5.52 -10.18 -7.29
CA PHE A 48 -6.13 -11.36 -7.91
C PHE A 48 -6.44 -12.44 -6.87
N THR A 49 -5.53 -12.69 -5.94
CA THR A 49 -5.71 -13.69 -4.87
C THR A 49 -6.76 -13.25 -3.86
N CYS A 50 -6.66 -12.02 -3.34
CA CYS A 50 -7.56 -11.55 -2.29
C CYS A 50 -8.94 -11.16 -2.83
N ARG A 51 -9.04 -10.48 -3.98
CA ARG A 51 -10.30 -9.91 -4.48
C ARG A 51 -10.93 -10.79 -5.55
N GLY A 52 -10.11 -11.39 -6.40
CA GLY A 52 -10.59 -12.40 -7.35
C GLY A 52 -10.96 -13.68 -6.63
N LEU A 53 -9.98 -14.44 -6.17
CA LEU A 53 -10.22 -15.80 -5.67
C LEU A 53 -10.92 -15.83 -4.31
N LEU A 54 -10.37 -15.12 -3.32
CA LEU A 54 -10.85 -15.23 -1.93
C LEU A 54 -12.25 -14.64 -1.74
N ILE A 55 -12.54 -13.43 -2.25
CA ILE A 55 -13.90 -12.87 -2.18
C ILE A 55 -14.87 -13.76 -2.96
N SER A 56 -14.56 -14.15 -4.22
CA SER A 56 -15.49 -14.97 -5.00
C SER A 56 -15.81 -16.31 -4.33
N HIS A 57 -14.82 -16.94 -3.67
CA HIS A 57 -15.05 -18.19 -2.95
C HIS A 57 -15.87 -17.97 -1.67
N LEU A 58 -15.50 -17.00 -0.84
CA LEU A 58 -16.20 -16.71 0.42
C LEU A 58 -17.63 -16.18 0.20
N SER A 59 -17.86 -15.47 -0.92
CA SER A 59 -19.20 -14.98 -1.31
C SER A 59 -20.21 -16.11 -1.43
N LEU A 60 -19.78 -17.32 -1.84
CA LEU A 60 -20.65 -18.49 -1.96
C LEU A 60 -21.20 -18.96 -0.60
N MET A 61 -20.49 -18.66 0.49
CA MET A 61 -20.83 -19.11 1.83
C MET A 61 -21.39 -17.99 2.72
N LEU A 62 -20.89 -16.77 2.57
CA LEU A 62 -21.12 -15.66 3.50
C LEU A 62 -21.88 -14.48 2.88
N GLY A 63 -21.97 -14.41 1.55
CA GLY A 63 -22.40 -13.21 0.82
C GLY A 63 -21.26 -12.21 0.58
N ASP A 64 -21.46 -11.31 -0.39
CA ASP A 64 -20.40 -10.46 -0.94
C ASP A 64 -19.77 -9.51 0.10
N TRP A 65 -20.58 -8.91 0.98
CA TRP A 65 -20.09 -7.91 1.93
C TRP A 65 -19.32 -8.53 3.10
N GLN A 66 -19.77 -9.69 3.58
CA GLN A 66 -19.07 -10.46 4.60
C GLN A 66 -17.76 -11.03 4.05
N ALA A 67 -17.76 -11.52 2.80
CA ALA A 67 -16.57 -11.94 2.09
C ALA A 67 -15.55 -10.79 1.91
N ALA A 68 -16.03 -9.59 1.57
CA ALA A 68 -15.21 -8.39 1.46
C ALA A 68 -14.55 -8.00 2.79
N LEU A 69 -15.31 -8.01 3.89
CA LEU A 69 -14.77 -7.74 5.23
C LEU A 69 -13.72 -8.79 5.63
N ALA A 70 -14.03 -10.07 5.43
CA ALA A 70 -13.10 -11.17 5.73
C ALA A 70 -11.81 -11.06 4.92
N SER A 71 -11.91 -10.80 3.61
CA SER A 71 -10.75 -10.60 2.74
C SER A 71 -9.87 -9.43 3.20
N ALA A 72 -10.47 -8.31 3.59
CA ALA A 72 -9.71 -7.14 4.05
C ALA A 72 -8.98 -7.39 5.38
N LEU A 73 -9.64 -8.07 6.32
CA LEU A 73 -9.01 -8.47 7.59
C LEU A 73 -7.85 -9.44 7.36
N MET A 74 -8.04 -10.47 6.52
CA MET A 74 -6.98 -11.40 6.16
C MET A 74 -5.80 -10.69 5.51
N PHE A 75 -6.06 -9.73 4.62
CA PHE A 75 -5.01 -8.94 3.98
C PHE A 75 -4.15 -8.19 5.00
N GLY A 76 -4.76 -7.50 5.98
CA GLY A 76 -4.00 -6.85 7.06
C GLY A 76 -3.26 -7.82 7.98
N ILE A 77 -3.88 -8.95 8.32
CA ILE A 77 -3.25 -10.01 9.14
C ILE A 77 -2.01 -10.57 8.46
N PHE A 78 -2.04 -10.83 7.15
CA PHE A 78 -0.88 -11.32 6.41
C PHE A 78 0.29 -10.31 6.38
N HIS A 79 0.01 -9.02 6.54
CA HIS A 79 1.03 -7.97 6.62
C HIS A 79 1.60 -7.78 8.04
N LEU A 80 0.93 -8.30 9.07
CA LEU A 80 1.32 -8.11 10.47
C LEU A 80 2.73 -8.63 10.80
N PRO A 81 3.13 -9.86 10.43
CA PRO A 81 4.45 -10.40 10.82
C PRO A 81 5.63 -9.61 10.26
N ARG A 82 5.46 -9.03 9.06
CA ARG A 82 6.52 -8.32 8.34
C ARG A 82 6.58 -6.83 8.68
N HIS A 83 5.46 -6.22 9.00
CA HIS A 83 5.34 -4.75 9.07
C HIS A 83 4.81 -4.21 10.41
N GLY A 84 4.29 -5.06 11.29
CA GLY A 84 3.74 -4.68 12.59
C GLY A 84 2.34 -4.06 12.53
N TRP A 85 1.78 -3.79 13.71
CA TRP A 85 0.36 -3.45 13.89
C TRP A 85 -0.12 -2.23 13.11
N ILE A 86 0.64 -1.14 13.10
CA ILE A 86 0.24 0.09 12.40
C ILE A 86 0.06 -0.18 10.91
N LYS A 87 1.00 -0.93 10.31
CA LYS A 87 0.92 -1.28 8.89
C LYS A 87 -0.17 -2.30 8.60
N ALA A 88 -0.40 -3.26 9.50
CA ALA A 88 -1.53 -4.18 9.37
C ALA A 88 -2.88 -3.43 9.33
N ILE A 89 -3.06 -2.42 10.18
CA ILE A 89 -4.28 -1.58 10.19
C ILE A 89 -4.39 -0.79 8.89
N GLU A 90 -3.32 -0.13 8.44
CA GLU A 90 -3.29 0.57 7.14
C GLU A 90 -3.67 -0.38 5.99
N CYS A 91 -3.09 -1.59 5.96
CA CYS A 91 -3.38 -2.61 4.97
C CYS A 91 -4.85 -3.09 5.03
N THR A 92 -5.42 -3.30 6.22
CA THR A 92 -6.84 -3.64 6.37
C THR A 92 -7.74 -2.55 5.80
N LEU A 93 -7.47 -1.28 6.10
CA LEU A 93 -8.27 -0.15 5.62
C LEU A 93 -8.19 0.01 4.11
N SER A 94 -6.98 -0.04 3.54
CA SER A 94 -6.80 -0.09 2.08
C SER A 94 -7.51 -1.31 1.49
N GLY A 95 -7.43 -2.45 2.18
CA GLY A 95 -8.02 -3.69 1.73
C GLY A 95 -9.54 -3.67 1.71
N LEU A 96 -10.18 -2.95 2.63
CA LEU A 96 -11.62 -2.69 2.62
C LEU A 96 -12.02 -1.85 1.40
N LEU A 97 -11.26 -0.81 1.08
CA LEU A 97 -11.50 0.01 -0.10
C LEU A 97 -11.38 -0.83 -1.40
N TYR A 98 -10.36 -1.67 -1.50
CA TYR A 98 -10.16 -2.53 -2.67
C TYR A 98 -11.23 -3.61 -2.78
N ALA A 99 -11.68 -4.19 -1.66
CA ALA A 99 -12.76 -5.15 -1.63
C ALA A 99 -14.10 -4.51 -2.01
N PHE A 100 -14.36 -3.29 -1.54
CA PHE A 100 -15.53 -2.50 -1.94
C PHE A 100 -15.57 -2.29 -3.45
N LEU A 101 -14.45 -1.86 -4.06
CA LEU A 101 -14.34 -1.70 -5.51
C LEU A 101 -14.63 -2.99 -6.28
N MET A 102 -14.14 -4.14 -5.80
CA MET A 102 -14.43 -5.42 -6.42
C MET A 102 -15.92 -5.78 -6.33
N VAL A 103 -16.55 -5.65 -5.16
CA VAL A 103 -17.97 -6.02 -4.97
C VAL A 103 -18.89 -5.19 -5.87
N ILE A 104 -18.64 -3.88 -5.99
CA ILE A 104 -19.48 -3.00 -6.83
C ILE A 104 -19.22 -3.18 -8.33
N SER A 105 -17.95 -3.33 -8.74
CA SER A 105 -17.57 -3.37 -10.15
C SER A 105 -17.61 -4.77 -10.75
N ARG A 106 -17.63 -5.79 -9.89
CA ARG A 106 -17.45 -7.21 -10.25
C ARG A 106 -16.19 -7.45 -11.07
N SER A 107 -15.17 -6.61 -10.88
CA SER A 107 -13.91 -6.64 -11.60
C SER A 107 -12.74 -6.41 -10.65
N VAL A 108 -11.66 -7.16 -10.83
CA VAL A 108 -10.45 -6.99 -10.01
C VAL A 108 -9.63 -5.77 -10.45
N TRP A 109 -9.82 -5.30 -11.69
CA TRP A 109 -8.98 -4.28 -12.31
C TRP A 109 -9.02 -2.92 -11.59
N PRO A 110 -10.18 -2.40 -11.13
CA PRO A 110 -10.21 -1.16 -10.35
C PRO A 110 -9.34 -1.25 -9.08
N SER A 111 -9.38 -2.39 -8.38
CA SER A 111 -8.58 -2.64 -7.19
C SER A 111 -7.10 -2.73 -7.53
N VAL A 112 -6.74 -3.46 -8.60
CA VAL A 112 -5.35 -3.54 -9.10
C VAL A 112 -4.83 -2.15 -9.43
N ILE A 113 -5.55 -1.37 -10.25
CA ILE A 113 -5.11 -0.04 -10.68
C ILE A 113 -4.89 0.87 -9.47
N LEU A 114 -5.83 0.88 -8.52
CA LEU A 114 -5.71 1.73 -7.33
C LEU A 114 -4.54 1.29 -6.44
N HIS A 115 -4.38 -0.02 -6.21
CA HIS A 115 -3.29 -0.55 -5.40
C HIS A 115 -1.93 -0.23 -6.03
N VAL A 116 -1.75 -0.52 -7.32
CA VAL A 116 -0.52 -0.21 -8.06
C VAL A 116 -0.24 1.29 -8.03
N ALA A 117 -1.25 2.13 -8.25
CA ALA A 117 -1.10 3.59 -8.21
C ALA A 117 -0.65 4.07 -6.82
N LEU A 118 -1.28 3.59 -5.74
CA LEU A 118 -0.90 3.97 -4.38
C LEU A 118 0.53 3.53 -4.06
N ASN A 119 0.97 2.34 -4.46
CA ASN A 119 2.34 1.88 -4.23
C ASN A 119 3.38 2.67 -5.05
N VAL A 120 3.03 3.08 -6.27
CA VAL A 120 3.93 3.86 -7.14
C VAL A 120 4.03 5.32 -6.67
N PHE A 121 2.90 5.96 -6.35
CA PHE A 121 2.86 7.38 -6.03
C PHE A 121 3.05 7.70 -4.55
N VAL A 122 2.65 6.79 -3.65
CA VAL A 122 2.67 7.01 -2.20
C VAL A 122 3.66 6.06 -1.55
N ARG A 123 4.94 6.44 -1.56
CA ARG A 123 5.99 5.76 -0.78
C ARG A 123 6.32 6.56 0.47
N ILE A 124 5.80 6.09 1.60
CA ILE A 124 6.11 6.63 2.92
C ILE A 124 7.42 5.98 3.38
N GLU A 125 8.53 6.71 3.28
CA GLU A 125 9.84 6.25 3.76
C GLU A 125 10.06 6.74 5.19
N ARG A 126 10.34 5.82 6.12
CA ARG A 126 10.69 6.15 7.51
C ARG A 126 12.20 6.07 7.64
N ARG A 127 12.85 7.18 8.02
CA ARG A 127 14.29 7.19 8.32
C ARG A 127 14.53 7.49 9.80
N PRO A 128 15.47 6.80 10.45
CA PRO A 128 15.92 7.17 11.78
C PRO A 128 16.53 8.57 11.76
N ILE A 129 16.41 9.31 12.86
CA ILE A 129 17.09 10.58 13.02
C ILE A 129 18.59 10.27 13.17
N ALA A 130 19.42 10.73 12.23
CA ALA A 130 20.87 10.65 12.39
C ALA A 130 21.25 11.44 13.66
N PRO A 131 22.11 10.89 14.55
CA PRO A 131 22.55 11.61 15.73
C PRO A 131 23.19 12.92 15.29
N GLN A 132 22.77 14.03 15.91
CA GLN A 132 23.45 15.31 15.69
C GLN A 132 24.88 15.13 16.17
N SER A 133 25.86 15.34 15.29
CA SER A 133 27.26 15.42 15.71
C SER A 133 27.35 16.58 16.70
N THR A 134 27.55 16.27 17.97
CA THR A 134 27.90 17.25 18.99
C THR A 134 29.26 17.82 18.59
N ASN A 135 29.26 19.07 18.10
CA ASN A 135 30.48 19.87 17.96
C ASN A 135 30.96 20.31 19.33
#